data_AF-A0A2V9HH00-F1
#
_entry.id   AF-A0A2V9HH00-F1
#
_cell.length_a   1.000
_cell.length_b   1.000
_cell.length_c   1.000
_cell.angle_alpha   90.00
_cell.angle_beta   90.00
_cell.angle_gamma   90.00
#
_symmetry.space_group_name_H-M   'P 1'
#
loop_
_entity.id
_entity.type
_entity.pdbx_description
1 polymer ?
#
loop_
_entity_poly.entity_id
_entity_poly.type
_entity_poly.pdbx_seq_one_letter_code
_entity_poly.pdbx_strand_id
1 'polypeptide(L)'
;MDWSGGQSQEQQAESKALAPLPRVWIGYLSGVATMIAEMIAVTVHPELAKEPLLIPPLYLFLANFISLIYWLVCVYEYHVVLAQATAGAYPIKPLRAAWFHLIPIYGLYWVFKWPRELARFVNGRLEAPLLRPHQTGLRVFIAFAVFLVLDRGLGMMLLFWAASYLSRCLRYALAARPAPPGGQPPFS
;
A
#
# COMPACT_ATOMS: atom_id res chain seq x y z
N MET A 1 8.58 45.35 26.88
CA MET A 1 7.35 44.71 26.35
C MET A 1 7.73 44.07 25.04
N ASP A 2 7.92 42.75 25.06
CA ASP A 2 8.36 41.97 23.90
C ASP A 2 7.44 40.74 23.81
N TRP A 3 6.33 40.91 23.10
CA TRP A 3 5.18 39.99 23.04
C TRP A 3 4.90 39.58 21.58
N SER A 4 5.91 39.14 20.85
CA SER A 4 5.77 38.74 19.43
C SER A 4 6.25 37.31 19.12
N GLY A 5 6.93 36.63 20.06
CA GLY A 5 7.49 35.29 19.83
C GLY A 5 6.55 34.09 20.04
N GLY A 6 5.40 34.29 20.71
CA GLY A 6 4.49 33.18 21.08
C GLY A 6 3.56 32.72 19.96
N GLN A 7 3.07 33.65 19.12
CA GLN A 7 2.06 33.34 18.11
C GLN A 7 2.61 32.53 16.93
N SER A 8 3.90 32.66 16.62
CA SER A 8 4.52 31.93 15.52
C SER A 8 4.68 30.43 15.81
N GLN A 9 4.86 30.02 17.08
CA GLN A 9 4.95 28.62 17.46
C GLN A 9 3.59 27.94 17.58
N GLU A 10 2.56 28.63 18.07
CA GLU A 10 1.21 28.08 18.15
C GLU A 10 0.58 27.87 16.76
N GLN A 11 0.77 28.80 15.82
CA GLN A 11 0.29 28.61 14.43
C GLN A 11 1.09 27.56 13.64
N GLN A 12 2.37 27.36 13.96
CA GLN A 12 3.18 26.33 13.30
C GLN A 12 2.87 24.91 13.83
N ALA A 13 2.29 24.81 15.02
CA ALA A 13 1.74 23.57 15.57
C ALA A 13 0.34 23.23 15.03
N GLU A 14 -0.40 24.21 14.50
CA GLU A 14 -1.84 24.08 14.20
C GLU A 14 -2.16 23.53 12.79
N SER A 15 -1.22 23.41 11.86
CA SER A 15 -1.56 22.84 10.53
C SER A 15 -0.40 22.20 9.79
N LYS A 16 0.22 21.18 10.38
CA LYS A 16 0.93 20.20 9.55
C LYS A 16 -0.11 19.27 8.93
N ALA A 17 -0.75 19.75 7.87
CA ALA A 17 -1.69 18.96 7.08
C ALA A 17 -1.04 17.60 6.76
N LEU A 18 -1.76 16.51 7.04
CA LEU A 18 -1.27 15.16 6.78
C LEU A 18 -0.88 15.02 5.31
N ALA A 19 0.17 14.26 5.04
CA ALA A 19 0.58 13.94 3.68
C ALA A 19 -0.61 13.35 2.89
N PRO A 20 -0.74 13.67 1.59
CA PRO A 20 -1.80 13.11 0.78
C PRO A 20 -1.65 11.60 0.66
N LEU A 21 -2.77 10.90 0.57
CA LEU A 21 -2.79 9.46 0.28
C LEU A 21 -2.33 9.19 -1.16
N PRO A 22 -1.73 8.00 -1.42
CA PRO A 22 -1.25 7.64 -2.74
C PRO A 22 -2.35 7.65 -3.80
N ARG A 23 -1.98 8.07 -5.01
CA ARG A 23 -2.86 8.11 -6.19
C ARG A 23 -2.97 6.73 -6.84
N VAL A 24 -3.71 5.83 -6.19
CA VAL A 24 -3.78 4.41 -6.56
C VAL A 24 -4.33 4.17 -7.99
N TRP A 25 -5.12 5.11 -8.54
CA TRP A 25 -5.67 5.01 -9.90
C TRP A 25 -4.60 4.93 -11.01
N ILE A 26 -3.43 5.56 -10.81
CA ILE A 26 -2.31 5.49 -11.75
C ILE A 26 -1.81 4.04 -11.88
N GLY A 27 -1.80 3.31 -10.76
CA GLY A 27 -1.40 1.90 -10.73
C GLY A 27 -2.39 1.00 -11.48
N TYR A 28 -3.68 1.29 -11.42
CA TYR A 28 -4.68 0.57 -12.23
C TYR A 28 -4.46 0.76 -13.72
N LEU A 29 -4.22 2.00 -14.17
CA LEU A 29 -3.94 2.26 -15.59
C LEU A 29 -2.70 1.50 -16.04
N SER A 30 -1.67 1.46 -15.18
CA SER A 30 -0.46 0.68 -15.46
C SER A 30 -0.77 -0.82 -15.56
N GLY A 31 -1.56 -1.39 -14.63
CA GLY A 31 -1.94 -2.80 -14.68
C GLY A 31 -2.77 -3.16 -15.92
N VAL A 32 -3.73 -2.31 -16.31
CA VAL A 32 -4.53 -2.49 -17.53
C VAL A 32 -3.65 -2.40 -18.78
N ALA A 33 -2.75 -1.42 -18.84
CA ALA A 33 -1.82 -1.30 -19.95
C ALA A 33 -0.91 -2.54 -20.08
N THR A 34 -0.42 -3.08 -18.96
CA THR A 34 0.36 -4.32 -18.93
C THR A 34 -0.48 -5.50 -19.43
N MET A 35 -1.72 -5.65 -18.97
CA MET A 35 -2.60 -6.76 -19.40
C MET A 35 -2.91 -6.69 -20.90
N ILE A 36 -3.14 -5.48 -21.45
CA ILE A 36 -3.32 -5.28 -22.89
C ILE A 36 -2.03 -5.62 -23.65
N ALA A 37 -0.88 -5.18 -23.14
CA ALA A 37 0.41 -5.47 -23.76
C ALA A 37 0.73 -6.98 -23.74
N GLU A 38 0.43 -7.68 -22.66
CA GLU A 38 0.56 -9.14 -22.56
C GLU A 38 -0.37 -9.86 -23.54
N MET A 39 -1.62 -9.41 -23.66
CA MET A 39 -2.57 -9.95 -24.63
C MET A 39 -2.09 -9.75 -26.08
N ILE A 40 -1.58 -8.57 -26.43
CA ILE A 40 -1.01 -8.29 -27.76
C ILE A 40 0.26 -9.14 -27.98
N ALA A 41 1.12 -9.26 -26.98
CA ALA A 41 2.33 -10.07 -27.08
C ALA A 41 2.00 -11.53 -27.41
N VAL A 42 1.01 -12.11 -26.73
CA VAL A 42 0.58 -13.50 -26.95
C VAL A 42 -0.10 -13.69 -28.31
N THR A 43 -0.86 -12.71 -28.80
CA THR A 43 -1.49 -12.81 -30.13
C THR A 43 -0.49 -12.67 -31.27
N VAL A 44 0.54 -11.82 -31.12
CA VAL A 44 1.59 -11.64 -32.13
C VAL A 44 2.63 -12.77 -32.07
N HIS A 45 2.94 -13.27 -30.88
CA HIS A 45 3.96 -14.28 -30.61
C HIS A 45 3.37 -15.45 -29.79
N PRO A 46 2.59 -16.36 -30.41
CA PRO A 46 1.94 -17.47 -29.71
C PRO A 46 2.93 -18.45 -29.07
N GLU A 47 4.20 -18.46 -29.49
CA GLU A 47 5.30 -19.16 -28.82
C GLU A 47 5.48 -18.74 -27.36
N LEU A 48 5.19 -17.48 -27.00
CA LEU A 48 5.26 -16.97 -25.63
C LEU A 48 4.27 -17.66 -24.68
N ALA A 49 3.16 -18.19 -25.21
CA ALA A 49 2.18 -18.92 -24.42
C ALA A 49 2.56 -20.40 -24.22
N LYS A 50 3.42 -20.95 -25.08
CA LYS A 50 3.81 -22.37 -25.06
C LYS A 50 5.11 -22.60 -24.31
N GLU A 51 6.07 -21.70 -24.48
CA GLU A 51 7.30 -21.67 -23.71
C GLU A 51 7.42 -20.29 -23.07
N PRO A 52 7.03 -20.14 -21.78
CA PRO A 52 7.22 -18.88 -21.08
C PRO A 52 8.72 -18.62 -21.02
N LEU A 53 9.20 -17.77 -21.92
CA LEU A 53 10.60 -17.36 -21.98
C LEU A 53 11.00 -16.88 -20.59
N LEU A 54 12.10 -17.45 -20.08
CA LEU A 54 12.70 -17.09 -18.79
C LEU A 54 12.96 -15.58 -18.68
N ILE A 55 13.10 -14.90 -19.83
CA ILE A 55 13.29 -13.46 -19.94
C ILE A 55 12.14 -12.88 -20.78
N PRO A 56 11.18 -12.17 -20.17
CA PRO A 56 10.10 -11.52 -20.90
C PRO A 56 10.66 -10.46 -21.87
N PRO A 57 9.97 -10.16 -22.97
CA PRO A 57 10.31 -9.05 -23.85
C PRO A 57 10.56 -7.75 -23.07
N LEU A 58 11.57 -6.98 -23.49
CA LEU A 58 12.04 -5.80 -22.75
C LEU A 58 10.92 -4.81 -22.38
N TYR A 59 9.95 -4.61 -23.27
CA TYR A 59 8.83 -3.71 -23.01
C TYR A 59 7.88 -4.23 -21.91
N LEU A 60 7.61 -5.54 -21.86
CA LEU A 60 6.83 -6.15 -20.77
C LEU A 60 7.60 -6.11 -19.46
N PHE A 61 8.91 -6.38 -19.51
CA PHE A 61 9.77 -6.23 -18.35
C PHE A 61 9.73 -4.80 -17.80
N LEU A 62 9.90 -3.81 -18.67
CA LEU A 62 9.94 -2.39 -18.28
C LEU A 62 8.60 -1.91 -17.74
N ALA A 63 7.48 -2.30 -18.37
CA ALA A 63 6.14 -1.98 -17.88
C ALA A 63 5.94 -2.52 -16.46
N ASN A 64 6.23 -3.81 -16.23
CA ASN A 64 6.15 -4.44 -14.92
C ASN A 64 7.09 -3.82 -13.89
N PHE A 65 8.31 -3.48 -14.29
CA PHE A 65 9.28 -2.81 -13.43
C PHE A 65 8.76 -1.45 -12.97
N ILE A 66 8.24 -0.63 -13.89
CA ILE A 66 7.64 0.67 -13.56
C ILE A 66 6.45 0.50 -12.62
N SER A 67 5.56 -0.47 -12.89
CA SER A 67 4.42 -0.75 -12.01
C SER A 67 4.88 -1.14 -10.60
N LEU A 68 5.91 -1.99 -10.49
CA LEU A 68 6.47 -2.43 -9.22
C LEU A 68 7.11 -1.28 -8.44
N ILE A 69 7.88 -0.41 -9.12
CA ILE A 69 8.42 0.81 -8.48
C ILE A 69 7.28 1.69 -7.98
N TYR A 70 6.22 1.88 -8.78
CA TYR A 70 5.07 2.67 -8.36
C TYR A 70 4.32 2.04 -7.17
N TRP A 71 4.22 0.71 -7.11
CA TRP A 71 3.72 -0.01 -5.95
C TRP A 71 4.54 0.30 -4.69
N LEU A 72 5.88 0.27 -4.78
CA LEU A 72 6.76 0.60 -3.65
C LEU A 72 6.60 2.05 -3.19
N VAL A 73 6.41 2.99 -4.12
CA VAL A 73 6.11 4.39 -3.81
C VAL A 73 4.79 4.49 -3.05
N CYS A 74 3.73 3.79 -3.48
CA CYS A 74 2.46 3.76 -2.76
C CYS A 74 2.61 3.19 -1.34
N VAL A 75 3.36 2.10 -1.17
CA VAL A 75 3.67 1.52 0.14
C VAL A 75 4.40 2.53 1.03
N TYR A 76 5.39 3.22 0.48
CA TYR A 76 6.11 4.28 1.19
C TYR A 76 5.16 5.39 1.65
N GLU A 77 4.32 5.92 0.75
CA GLU A 77 3.38 7.01 1.05
C GLU A 77 2.37 6.62 2.14
N TYR A 78 1.83 5.40 2.12
CA TYR A 78 0.98 4.92 3.22
C TYR A 78 1.66 5.03 4.57
N HIS A 79 2.93 4.62 4.64
CA HIS A 79 3.67 4.61 5.89
C HIS A 79 4.09 6.01 6.32
N VAL A 80 4.31 6.94 5.39
CA VAL A 80 4.50 8.37 5.72
C VAL A 80 3.25 8.91 6.42
N VAL A 81 2.08 8.66 5.85
CA VAL A 81 0.79 9.09 6.43
C VAL A 81 0.59 8.48 7.82
N LEU A 82 0.86 7.18 7.98
CA LEU A 82 0.73 6.49 9.27
C LEU A 82 1.72 7.01 10.31
N ALA A 83 2.97 7.28 9.92
CA ALA A 83 3.97 7.86 10.81
C ALA A 83 3.55 9.27 11.26
N GLN A 84 3.04 10.11 10.36
CA GLN A 84 2.55 11.45 10.72
C GLN A 84 1.31 11.38 11.62
N ALA A 85 0.35 10.51 11.30
CA ALA A 85 -0.91 10.34 12.04
C ALA A 85 -0.74 9.74 13.45
N THR A 86 0.46 9.24 13.77
CA THR A 86 0.84 8.68 15.08
C THR A 86 1.95 9.46 15.77
N ALA A 87 2.33 10.64 15.26
CA ALA A 87 3.48 11.40 15.73
C ALA A 87 4.78 10.56 15.82
N GLY A 88 4.94 9.59 14.90
CA GLY A 88 6.09 8.70 14.83
C GLY A 88 5.97 7.40 15.64
N ALA A 89 4.88 7.18 16.38
CA ALA A 89 4.69 5.95 17.17
C ALA A 89 4.33 4.71 16.33
N TYR A 90 4.02 4.86 15.04
CA TYR A 90 3.75 3.72 14.15
C TYR A 90 4.99 2.81 14.02
N PRO A 91 4.85 1.48 14.22
CA PRO A 91 5.99 0.58 14.36
C PRO A 91 6.81 0.36 13.08
N ILE A 92 6.27 0.71 11.91
CA ILE A 92 6.94 0.49 10.62
C ILE A 92 7.35 1.85 10.02
N LYS A 93 8.66 2.07 9.90
CA LYS A 93 9.20 3.26 9.24
C LYS A 93 8.92 3.22 7.71
N PRO A 94 8.66 4.37 7.06
CA PRO A 94 8.31 4.41 5.63
C PRO A 94 9.37 3.79 4.71
N LEU A 95 10.64 4.13 4.92
CA LEU A 95 11.73 3.57 4.11
C LEU A 95 11.84 2.06 4.27
N ARG A 96 11.68 1.56 5.50
CA ARG A 96 11.68 0.13 5.82
C ARG A 96 10.51 -0.59 5.14
N ALA A 97 9.35 0.07 5.04
CA ALA A 97 8.17 -0.49 4.39
C ALA A 97 8.38 -0.79 2.91
N ALA A 98 9.01 0.12 2.18
CA ALA A 98 9.33 -0.10 0.77
C ALA A 98 10.48 -1.11 0.61
N TRP A 99 11.61 -0.88 1.28
CA TRP A 99 12.85 -1.63 1.06
C TRP A 99 12.74 -3.12 1.33
N PHE A 100 11.95 -3.51 2.34
CA PHE A 100 11.79 -4.91 2.72
C PHE A 100 11.08 -5.78 1.68
N HIS A 101 10.43 -5.19 0.66
CA HIS A 101 9.91 -5.92 -0.50
C HIS A 101 11.02 -6.42 -1.44
N LEU A 102 12.21 -5.81 -1.40
CA LEU A 102 13.33 -6.17 -2.28
C LEU A 102 14.13 -7.38 -1.77
N ILE A 103 13.85 -7.85 -0.55
CA ILE A 103 14.50 -9.02 0.03
C ILE A 103 13.69 -10.24 -0.39
N PRO A 104 14.19 -11.19 -1.20
CA PRO A 104 13.34 -12.18 -1.89
C PRO A 104 12.43 -13.00 -0.96
N ILE A 105 13.01 -13.63 0.07
CA ILE A 105 12.26 -14.49 0.99
C ILE A 105 11.51 -13.65 2.03
N TYR A 106 12.18 -12.63 2.57
CA TYR A 106 11.58 -11.77 3.59
C TYR A 106 10.44 -10.91 3.02
N GLY A 107 10.48 -10.57 1.74
CA GLY A 107 9.47 -9.80 1.02
C GLY A 107 8.12 -10.51 0.97
N LEU A 108 8.11 -11.84 0.85
CA LEU A 108 6.89 -12.66 0.93
C LEU A 108 6.24 -12.60 2.32
N TYR A 109 7.05 -12.70 3.38
CA TYR A 109 6.54 -12.46 4.73
C TYR A 109 6.07 -11.01 4.89
N TRP A 110 6.82 -10.06 4.33
CA TRP A 110 6.60 -8.64 4.50
C TRP A 110 5.30 -8.17 3.86
N VAL A 111 5.00 -8.63 2.64
CA VAL A 111 3.78 -8.27 1.90
C VAL A 111 2.50 -8.71 2.63
N PHE A 112 2.60 -9.75 3.47
CA PHE A 112 1.53 -10.16 4.37
C PHE A 112 1.51 -9.34 5.69
N LYS A 113 2.69 -9.04 6.24
CA LYS A 113 2.83 -8.41 7.56
C LYS A 113 2.39 -6.95 7.58
N TRP A 114 2.87 -6.12 6.66
CA TRP A 114 2.64 -4.68 6.73
C TRP A 114 1.16 -4.29 6.58
N PRO A 115 0.33 -4.92 5.70
CA PRO A 115 -1.10 -4.58 5.61
C PRO A 115 -1.86 -4.95 6.88
N ARG A 116 -1.41 -5.99 7.60
CA ARG A 116 -1.98 -6.40 8.88
C ARG A 116 -1.76 -5.34 9.96
N GLU A 117 -0.57 -4.74 10.02
CA GLU A 117 -0.30 -3.63 10.95
C GLU A 117 -1.09 -2.37 10.58
N LEU A 118 -1.24 -2.07 9.29
CA LEU A 118 -2.11 -0.98 8.82
C LEU A 118 -3.56 -1.22 9.24
N ALA A 119 -4.07 -2.44 9.08
CA ALA A 119 -5.43 -2.80 9.50
C ALA A 119 -5.63 -2.65 11.01
N ARG A 120 -4.64 -3.00 11.83
CA ARG A 120 -4.69 -2.77 13.28
C ARG A 120 -4.73 -1.28 13.62
N PHE A 121 -3.95 -0.45 12.94
CA PHE A 121 -4.03 1.00 13.11
C PHE A 121 -5.43 1.53 12.76
N VAL A 122 -5.97 1.14 11.60
CA VAL A 122 -7.31 1.56 11.17
C VAL A 122 -8.36 1.16 12.20
N ASN A 123 -8.35 -0.09 12.67
CA ASN A 123 -9.30 -0.53 13.68
C ASN A 123 -9.12 0.15 15.03
N GLY A 124 -7.89 0.46 15.43
CA GLY A 124 -7.62 1.16 16.69
C GLY A 124 -8.13 2.61 16.69
N ARG A 125 -8.43 3.18 15.53
CA ARG A 125 -9.03 4.51 15.37
C ARG A 125 -10.56 4.50 15.33
N LEU A 126 -11.19 3.34 15.16
CA LEU A 126 -12.63 3.21 14.91
C LEU A 126 -13.30 2.49 16.08
N GLU A 127 -14.54 2.86 16.39
CA GLU A 127 -15.33 2.19 17.44
C GLU A 127 -15.69 0.75 17.05
N ALA A 128 -15.93 0.50 15.75
CA ALA A 128 -16.18 -0.82 15.20
C ALA A 128 -15.06 -1.24 14.23
N PRO A 129 -14.55 -2.49 14.32
CA PRO A 129 -13.46 -2.94 13.46
C PRO A 129 -13.91 -3.06 12.00
N LEU A 130 -13.33 -2.24 11.13
CA LEU A 130 -13.66 -2.20 9.70
C LEU A 130 -12.85 -3.23 8.89
N LEU A 131 -11.64 -3.55 9.33
CA LEU A 131 -10.76 -4.50 8.69
C LEU A 131 -10.55 -5.74 9.57
N ARG A 132 -10.38 -6.92 8.96
CA ARG A 132 -9.88 -8.10 9.68
C ARG A 132 -8.39 -8.23 9.40
N PRO A 133 -7.48 -7.95 10.36
CA PRO A 133 -6.06 -7.80 10.07
C PRO A 133 -5.43 -8.99 9.32
N HIS A 134 -5.79 -10.22 9.71
CA HIS A 134 -5.30 -11.43 9.05
C HIS A 134 -5.79 -11.54 7.60
N GLN A 135 -7.08 -11.29 7.35
CA GLN A 135 -7.67 -11.31 6.01
C GLN A 135 -7.13 -10.20 5.11
N THR A 136 -6.88 -9.02 5.67
CA THR A 136 -6.26 -7.90 4.95
C THR A 136 -4.86 -8.27 4.47
N GLY A 137 -4.01 -8.82 5.35
CA GLY A 137 -2.69 -9.32 4.97
C GLY A 137 -2.78 -10.41 3.90
N LEU A 138 -3.70 -11.36 4.08
CA LEU A 138 -3.88 -12.48 3.16
C LEU A 138 -4.30 -12.02 1.75
N ARG A 139 -5.22 -11.06 1.63
CA ARG A 139 -5.64 -10.51 0.33
C ARG A 139 -4.49 -9.88 -0.44
N VAL A 140 -3.66 -9.07 0.23
CA VAL A 140 -2.49 -8.44 -0.42
C VAL A 140 -1.45 -9.50 -0.77
N PHE A 141 -1.24 -10.50 0.09
CA PHE A 141 -0.35 -11.63 -0.18
C PHE A 141 -0.80 -12.44 -1.39
N ILE A 142 -2.10 -12.77 -1.51
CA ILE A 142 -2.64 -13.48 -2.66
C ILE A 142 -2.46 -12.65 -3.94
N ALA A 143 -2.75 -11.34 -3.91
CA ALA A 143 -2.52 -10.46 -5.05
C ALA A 143 -1.04 -10.46 -5.48
N PHE A 144 -0.12 -10.43 -4.52
CA PHE A 144 1.31 -10.52 -4.78
C PHE A 144 1.73 -11.89 -5.33
N ALA A 145 1.15 -12.98 -4.83
CA ALA A 145 1.39 -14.32 -5.36
C ALA A 145 0.91 -14.42 -6.82
N VAL A 146 -0.29 -13.91 -7.14
CA VAL A 146 -0.80 -13.84 -8.53
C VAL A 146 0.19 -13.09 -9.43
N PHE A 147 0.72 -11.96 -8.97
CA PHE A 147 1.74 -11.19 -9.68
C PHE A 147 3.03 -11.97 -9.94
N LEU A 148 3.47 -12.82 -9.00
CA LEU A 148 4.71 -13.57 -9.14
C LEU A 148 4.57 -14.82 -10.01
N VAL A 149 3.44 -15.53 -9.94
CA VAL A 149 3.33 -16.91 -10.47
C VAL A 149 2.25 -17.12 -11.53
N LEU A 150 1.24 -16.26 -11.63
CA LEU A 150 0.12 -16.47 -12.56
C LEU A 150 0.19 -15.49 -13.73
N ASP A 151 -0.02 -14.21 -13.45
CA ASP A 151 -0.17 -13.17 -14.46
C ASP A 151 0.20 -11.82 -13.85
N ARG A 152 1.13 -11.11 -14.51
CA ARG A 152 1.71 -9.90 -13.95
C ARG A 152 0.73 -8.74 -14.04
N GLY A 153 0.01 -8.58 -15.16
CA GLY A 153 -1.02 -7.57 -15.34
C GLY A 153 -2.14 -7.69 -14.29
N LEU A 154 -2.75 -8.87 -14.18
CA LEU A 154 -3.80 -9.19 -13.23
C LEU A 154 -3.31 -9.03 -11.78
N GLY A 155 -2.12 -9.55 -11.46
CA GLY A 155 -1.52 -9.40 -10.14
C GLY A 155 -1.35 -7.94 -9.73
N MET A 156 -0.85 -7.09 -10.64
CA MET A 156 -0.75 -5.65 -10.40
C MET A 156 -2.11 -4.99 -10.21
N MET A 157 -3.12 -5.35 -11.02
CA MET A 157 -4.49 -4.84 -10.85
C MET A 157 -5.06 -5.22 -9.47
N LEU A 158 -4.86 -6.46 -9.02
CA LEU A 158 -5.30 -6.92 -7.70
C LEU A 158 -4.57 -6.20 -6.56
N LEU A 159 -3.26 -5.95 -6.71
CA LEU A 159 -2.48 -5.19 -5.72
C LEU A 159 -2.99 -3.76 -5.59
N PHE A 160 -3.19 -3.06 -6.71
CA PHE A 160 -3.73 -1.69 -6.69
C PHE A 160 -5.20 -1.64 -6.27
N TRP A 161 -5.97 -2.71 -6.50
CA TRP A 161 -7.31 -2.84 -5.94
C TRP A 161 -7.30 -2.97 -4.42
N ALA A 162 -6.44 -3.83 -3.88
CA ALA A 162 -6.26 -3.95 -2.44
C ALA A 162 -5.78 -2.62 -1.82
N ALA A 163 -4.80 -1.95 -2.46
CA ALA A 163 -4.35 -0.62 -2.03
C ALA A 163 -5.49 0.42 -2.06
N SER A 164 -6.35 0.41 -3.08
CA SER A 164 -7.48 1.34 -3.16
C SER A 164 -8.47 1.15 -2.02
N TYR A 165 -8.75 -0.10 -1.68
CA TYR A 165 -9.55 -0.44 -0.52
C TYR A 165 -8.88 0.04 0.77
N LEU A 166 -7.57 -0.19 0.95
CA LEU A 166 -6.81 0.29 2.10
C LEU A 166 -6.81 1.82 2.20
N SER A 167 -6.62 2.55 1.09
CA SER A 167 -6.71 4.01 1.03
C SER A 167 -8.05 4.53 1.53
N ARG A 168 -9.16 3.88 1.13
CA ARG A 168 -10.51 4.27 1.55
C ARG A 168 -10.69 4.06 3.05
N CYS A 169 -10.25 2.91 3.56
CA CYS A 169 -10.34 2.58 4.99
C CYS A 169 -9.46 3.51 5.84
N LEU A 170 -8.25 3.80 5.37
CA LEU A 170 -7.33 4.71 6.03
C LEU A 170 -7.87 6.14 6.04
N ARG A 171 -8.42 6.63 4.91
CA ARG A 171 -9.06 7.94 4.85
C ARG A 171 -10.21 8.06 5.86
N TYR A 172 -11.01 7.01 6.00
CA TYR A 172 -12.08 6.96 6.99
C TYR A 172 -11.54 7.01 8.43
N ALA A 173 -10.53 6.20 8.75
CA ALA A 173 -9.89 6.20 10.06
C ALA A 173 -9.17 7.52 10.43
N LEU A 174 -8.62 8.23 9.43
CA LEU A 174 -8.01 9.54 9.64
C LEU A 174 -9.04 10.65 9.85
N ALA A 175 -10.23 10.52 9.26
CA ALA A 175 -11.34 11.46 9.46
C ALA A 175 -12.07 11.23 10.80
N ALA A 176 -12.02 10.01 11.33
CA ALA A 176 -12.56 9.70 12.65
C ALA A 176 -11.76 10.39 13.76
N ARG A 177 -12.46 10.99 14.74
CA ARG A 177 -11.82 11.46 15.97
C ARG A 177 -11.21 10.25 16.70
N PRO A 178 -10.01 10.36 17.30
CA PRO A 178 -9.42 9.26 18.05
C PRO A 178 -10.40 8.79 19.14
N ALA A 179 -10.69 7.48 19.18
CA ALA A 179 -11.46 6.90 20.29
C ALA A 179 -10.71 7.18 21.62
N PRO A 180 -11.41 7.56 22.70
CA PRO A 180 -10.79 7.74 24.01
C PRO A 180 -10.08 6.44 24.43
N PRO A 181 -8.90 6.51 25.08
CA PRO A 181 -8.25 5.33 25.63
C PRO A 181 -9.06 4.82 26.84
N GLY A 182 -10.02 3.92 26.60
CA GLY A 182 -10.81 3.35 27.69
C GLY A 182 -11.97 2.47 27.22
N GLY A 183 -11.73 1.15 27.19
CA GLY A 183 -12.78 0.14 27.03
C GLY A 183 -12.17 -1.20 26.61
N GLN A 184 -11.96 -2.09 27.58
CA GLN A 184 -11.58 -3.49 27.31
C GLN A 184 -12.45 -4.10 26.20
N PRO A 185 -11.88 -4.88 25.26
CA PRO A 185 -12.68 -5.64 24.31
C PRO A 185 -13.51 -6.69 25.08
N PRO A 186 -14.84 -6.81 24.82
CA PRO A 186 -15.71 -7.75 25.54
C PRO A 186 -15.55 -9.22 25.14
N PHE A 187 -14.45 -9.61 24.48
CA PHE A 187 -14.24 -10.99 24.06
C PHE A 187 -12.82 -11.43 24.38
N SER A 188 -12.69 -12.07 25.55
CA SER A 188 -11.66 -13.07 25.87
C SER A 188 -12.14 -14.44 25.40
#